data_AF-A0A822F2R4-F1
#
_entry.id   AF-A0A822F2R4-F1
#
_cell.length_a   1.000
_cell.length_b   1.000
_cell.length_c   1.000
_cell.angle_alpha   90.00
_cell.angle_beta   90.00
_cell.angle_gamma   90.00
#
_symmetry.space_group_name_H-M   'P 1'
#
loop_
_entity.id
_entity.type
_entity.pdbx_description
1 polymer ?
#
loop_
_entity_poly.entity_id
_entity_poly.type
_entity_poly.pdbx_seq_one_letter_code
_entity_poly.pdbx_strand_id
1 'polypeptide(L)' 'MISIIRRLHGFRRTMSNTSTIKIGTHNGHFHCDEIFACFLLKTLPRYANAEII' A
#
# COMPACT_ATOMS: atom_id res chain seq x y z
N MET A 1 -9.70 26.03 -33.03
CA MET A 1 -10.34 25.89 -31.70
C MET A 1 -10.23 24.44 -31.27
N ILE A 2 -9.56 24.19 -30.14
CA ILE A 2 -9.67 23.00 -29.27
C ILE A 2 -9.27 21.67 -29.95
N SER A 3 -8.29 20.85 -29.56
CA SER A 3 -7.34 20.77 -28.45
C SER A 3 -6.50 19.51 -28.72
N ILE A 4 -5.24 19.57 -29.17
CA ILE A 4 -4.01 19.45 -28.36
C ILE A 4 -4.19 19.08 -26.86
N ILE A 5 -5.08 18.13 -26.50
CA ILE A 5 -5.04 17.51 -25.17
C ILE A 5 -4.07 16.33 -25.21
N ARG A 6 -2.84 16.70 -24.83
CA ARG A 6 -1.71 15.86 -24.49
C ARG A 6 -2.16 14.64 -23.69
N ARG A 7 -1.95 13.46 -24.29
CA ARG A 7 -2.02 12.14 -23.67
C ARG A 7 -0.82 11.91 -22.75
N LEU A 8 -0.65 12.80 -21.76
CA LEU A 8 0.39 12.75 -20.74
C LEU A 8 -0.24 12.94 -19.35
N HIS A 9 -1.22 12.09 -19.01
CA HIS A 9 -1.49 11.75 -17.61
C HIS A 9 -0.88 10.39 -17.27
N GLY A 10 0.33 10.14 -17.78
CA GLY A 10 1.26 9.25 -17.10
C GLY A 10 1.65 9.94 -15.80
N PHE A 11 0.86 9.73 -14.74
CA PHE A 11 1.12 10.19 -13.40
C PHE A 11 2.47 9.60 -12.93
N ARG A 12 3.57 10.30 -13.21
CA ARG A 12 4.86 10.08 -12.55
C ARG A 12 4.62 10.42 -11.07
N ARG A 13 4.36 9.41 -10.26
CA ARG A 13 4.56 9.50 -8.81
C ARG A 13 6.03 9.77 -8.60
N THR A 14 6.36 10.96 -8.14
CA THR A 14 7.62 11.25 -7.47
C THR A 14 7.77 10.22 -6.36
N MET A 15 8.87 9.47 -6.39
CA MET A 15 9.24 8.48 -5.38
C MET A 15 9.63 9.27 -4.11
N SER A 16 8.62 9.72 -3.37
CA SER A 16 8.77 10.07 -1.95
C SER A 16 9.33 8.84 -1.27
N ASN A 17 10.31 9.00 -0.38
CA ASN A 17 10.89 7.92 0.40
C ASN A 17 9.76 7.12 1.08
N THR A 18 9.30 6.03 0.45
CA THR A 18 8.10 5.32 0.87
C THR A 18 8.49 4.54 2.10
N SER A 19 8.25 5.11 3.28
CA SER A 19 8.26 4.33 4.50
C SER A 19 7.29 3.17 4.27
N THR A 20 7.84 1.96 4.16
CA THR A 20 7.05 0.74 4.03
C THR A 20 6.12 0.68 5.24
N ILE A 21 4.82 0.60 5.00
CA ILE A 21 3.84 0.46 6.08
C ILE A 21 4.14 -0.86 6.79
N LYS A 22 4.37 -0.81 8.09
CA LYS A 22 4.61 -1.99 8.93
C LYS A 22 3.34 -2.35 9.68
N ILE A 23 3.02 -3.64 9.71
CA ILE A 23 1.89 -4.21 10.43
C ILE A 23 2.47 -5.27 11.37
N GLY A 24 2.28 -5.09 12.67
CA GLY A 24 2.81 -5.98 13.69
C GLY A 24 1.90 -6.00 14.91
N THR A 25 2.18 -6.91 15.84
CA THR A 25 1.50 -6.94 17.15
C THR A 25 2.42 -6.43 18.24
N HIS A 26 1.84 -6.00 19.36
CA HIS A 26 2.59 -5.51 20.52
C HIS A 26 3.32 -6.64 21.27
N ASN A 27 2.87 -7.89 21.11
CA ASN A 27 3.39 -9.07 21.81
C ASN A 27 4.31 -9.94 20.94
N GLY A 28 4.59 -9.55 19.70
CA GLY A 28 5.45 -10.29 18.77
C GLY A 28 4.87 -11.62 18.27
N HIS A 29 3.62 -11.92 18.63
CA HIS A 29 2.87 -13.07 18.15
C HIS A 29 1.54 -12.61 17.60
N PHE A 30 1.11 -13.26 16.52
CA PHE A 30 -0.22 -13.05 15.97
C PHE A 30 -1.12 -14.20 16.40
N HIS A 31 -2.32 -13.86 16.82
CA HIS A 31 -3.44 -14.78 16.83
C HIS A 31 -3.89 -15.09 15.39
N CYS A 32 -4.59 -16.20 15.21
CA CYS A 32 -5.00 -16.67 13.88
C CYS A 32 -5.86 -15.64 13.11
N ASP A 33 -6.76 -14.95 13.81
CA ASP A 33 -7.63 -13.91 13.27
C ASP A 33 -6.88 -12.64 12.89
N GLU A 34 -5.82 -12.28 13.63
CA GLU A 34 -4.96 -11.13 13.30
C GLU A 34 -4.15 -11.38 12.01
N ILE A 35 -3.70 -12.61 11.76
CA ILE A 35 -3.09 -12.98 10.47
C ILE A 35 -4.12 -12.89 9.34
N PHE A 36 -5.34 -13.35 9.57
CA PHE A 36 -6.41 -13.23 8.58
C PHE A 36 -6.72 -11.76 8.27
N ALA A 37 -6.74 -10.89 9.27
CA ALA A 37 -6.88 -9.45 9.08
C ALA A 37 -5.73 -8.86 8.24
N CYS A 38 -4.48 -9.27 8.49
CA CYS A 38 -3.33 -8.85 7.68
C CYS A 38 -3.46 -9.26 6.21
N PHE A 39 -3.98 -10.46 5.94
CA PHE A 39 -4.28 -10.92 4.59
C PHE A 39 -5.33 -10.03 3.91
N LEU A 40 -6.43 -9.73 4.61
CA LEU A 40 -7.46 -8.82 4.09
C LEU A 40 -6.91 -7.42 3.83
N LEU A 41 -6.08 -6.87 4.73
CA LEU A 41 -5.45 -5.57 4.53
C LEU A 41 -4.62 -5.54 3.24
N LYS A 42 -3.86 -6.60 2.94
CA LYS A 42 -3.06 -6.68 1.71
C LYS A 42 -3.88 -6.66 0.41
N THR A 43 -5.19 -6.90 0.47
CA THR A 43 -6.08 -6.73 -0.70
C THR A 43 -6.33 -5.26 -1.06
N LEU A 44 -6.08 -4.33 -0.13
CA LEU A 44 -6.27 -2.90 -0.34
C LEU A 44 -5.02 -2.27 -0.97
N PRO A 45 -5.14 -1.38 -1.98
CA PRO A 45 -3.99 -0.76 -2.66
C PRO A 45 -3.02 -0.02 -1.72
N ARG A 46 -3.53 0.48 -0.59
CA ARG A 46 -2.72 1.18 0.43
C ARG A 46 -1.74 0.25 1.14
N TYR A 47 -2.10 -1.01 1.35
CA TYR A 47 -1.33 -1.97 2.14
C TYR A 47 -0.79 -3.13 1.30
N ALA A 48 -0.96 -3.10 -0.02
CA ALA A 48 -0.48 -4.15 -0.93
C ALA A 48 1.03 -4.46 -0.73
N ASN A 49 1.82 -3.42 -0.43
CA ASN A 49 3.26 -3.53 -0.17
C ASN A 49 3.61 -3.39 1.32
N ALA A 50 2.65 -3.61 2.23
CA ALA A 50 2.92 -3.55 3.67
C ALA A 50 3.78 -4.75 4.12
N GLU A 51 4.71 -4.47 5.03
CA GLU A 51 5.56 -5.45 5.69
C GLU A 51 4.86 -5.95 6.95
N ILE A 52 4.77 -7.27 7.12
CA ILE A 52 4.24 -7.88 8.34
C ILE A 52 5.44 -8.27 9.19
N ILE A 53 5.52 -7.71 10.41
CA ILE A 53 6.65 -7.85 11.34
C ILE A 53 6.22 -8.48 12.67
#